data_AF-A0A350SMD7-F1
#
_entry.id   AF-A0A350SMD7-F1
#
_cell.length_a   1.000
_cell.length_b   1.000
_cell.length_c   1.000
_cell.angle_alpha   90.00
_cell.angle_beta   90.00
_cell.angle_gamma   90.00
#
_symmetry.space_group_name_H-M   'P 1'
#
loop_
_entity.id
_entity.type
_entity.pdbx_description
1 polymer ?
#
loop_
_entity_poly.entity_id
_entity_poly.type
_entity_poly.pdbx_seq_one_letter_code
_entity_poly.pdbx_strand_id
1 'polypeptide(L)'
;MQAVEWVWLDEVQSVTLPELARVCGISTADVDELVEYGALQPLQTGPSEADLRMFSADCVTRMRTASKLRLDFDLDLFAVALLLDHIQRIETLEQQVRSLQAQLPKRH
;
A
#
# COMPACT_ATOMS: atom_id res chain seq x y z
N MET A 1 -31.54 -14.33 -23.58
CA MET A 1 -30.82 -15.03 -22.49
C MET A 1 -29.35 -14.67 -22.63
N GLN A 2 -28.91 -13.57 -22.03
CA GLN A 2 -27.50 -13.16 -22.04
C GLN A 2 -26.92 -13.58 -20.69
N ALA A 3 -25.85 -14.36 -20.75
CA ALA A 3 -25.13 -14.82 -19.58
C ALA A 3 -24.53 -13.61 -18.88
N VAL A 4 -24.99 -13.36 -17.65
CA VAL A 4 -24.30 -12.51 -16.70
C VAL A 4 -23.00 -13.23 -16.39
N GLU A 5 -21.91 -12.74 -16.96
CA GLU A 5 -20.57 -13.15 -16.60
C GLU A 5 -20.30 -12.53 -15.21
N TRP A 6 -20.44 -13.36 -14.18
CA TRP A 6 -20.16 -13.01 -12.81
C TRP A 6 -18.65 -12.78 -12.68
N VAL A 7 -18.20 -11.58 -13.02
CA VAL A 7 -16.89 -11.10 -12.58
C VAL A 7 -17.04 -10.93 -11.08
N TRP A 8 -16.46 -11.87 -10.34
CA TRP A 8 -16.30 -11.78 -8.91
C TRP A 8 -15.61 -10.45 -8.61
N LEU A 9 -16.38 -9.48 -8.09
CA LEU A 9 -15.83 -8.32 -7.42
C LEU A 9 -15.09 -8.84 -6.19
N ASP A 10 -13.79 -9.11 -6.34
CA ASP A 10 -12.91 -8.72 -5.26
C ASP A 10 -12.88 -7.20 -5.36
N GLU A 11 -13.63 -6.54 -4.49
CA GLU A 11 -13.68 -5.08 -4.39
C GLU A 11 -12.32 -4.63 -3.84
N VAL A 12 -11.26 -4.77 -4.64
CA VAL A 12 -9.93 -4.24 -4.36
C VAL A 12 -10.12 -2.73 -4.36
N GLN A 13 -10.41 -2.19 -3.18
CA GLN A 13 -10.45 -0.77 -3.00
C GLN A 13 -9.09 -0.25 -3.45
N SER A 14 -9.14 0.64 -4.42
CA SER A 14 -7.98 1.19 -5.06
C SER A 14 -8.06 2.70 -4.99
N VAL A 15 -6.90 3.34 -4.99
CA VAL A 15 -6.76 4.79 -4.93
C VAL A 15 -5.88 5.24 -6.06
N THR A 16 -6.24 6.37 -6.67
CA THR A 16 -5.42 7.00 -7.70
C THR A 16 -4.19 7.68 -7.08
N LEU A 17 -3.17 7.96 -7.88
CA LEU A 17 -1.99 8.70 -7.43
C LEU A 17 -2.33 10.05 -6.77
N PRO A 18 -3.20 10.91 -7.35
CA PRO A 18 -3.56 12.18 -6.74
C PRO A 18 -4.32 12.00 -5.42
N GLU A 19 -5.17 10.98 -5.32
CA GLU A 19 -5.88 10.66 -4.07
C GLU A 19 -4.92 10.19 -2.99
N LEU A 20 -3.98 9.30 -3.32
CA LEU A 20 -2.97 8.81 -2.39
C LEU A 20 -2.13 9.96 -1.85
N ALA A 21 -1.63 10.84 -2.73
CA ALA A 21 -0.88 12.04 -2.37
C ALA A 21 -1.67 12.92 -1.39
N ARG A 22 -2.92 13.25 -1.72
CA ARG A 22 -3.80 14.06 -0.88
C ARG A 22 -4.06 13.44 0.49
N VAL A 23 -4.35 12.15 0.53
CA VAL A 23 -4.70 11.42 1.75
C VAL A 23 -3.48 11.27 2.67
N CYS A 24 -2.29 11.15 2.11
CA CYS A 24 -1.04 11.00 2.85
C CYS A 24 -0.34 12.33 3.17
N GLY A 25 -0.80 13.44 2.58
CA GLY A 25 -0.25 14.78 2.81
C GLY A 25 1.12 15.00 2.16
N ILE A 26 1.39 14.31 1.05
CA ILE A 26 2.62 14.44 0.26
C ILE A 26 2.31 14.91 -1.16
N SER A 27 3.33 15.32 -1.90
CA SER A 27 3.16 15.72 -3.30
C SER A 27 2.94 14.51 -4.22
N THR A 28 2.36 14.72 -5.40
CA THR A 28 2.29 13.66 -6.43
C THR A 28 3.67 13.24 -6.91
N ALA A 29 4.62 14.18 -6.98
CA ALA A 29 6.01 13.90 -7.32
C ALA A 29 6.70 13.00 -6.26
N ASP A 30 6.41 13.22 -4.98
CA ASP A 30 6.92 12.34 -3.90
C ASP A 30 6.35 10.93 -4.05
N VAL A 31 5.08 10.78 -4.45
CA VAL A 31 4.50 9.45 -4.73
C VAL A 31 5.19 8.78 -5.91
N ASP A 32 5.46 9.52 -6.99
CA ASP A 32 6.21 9.00 -8.13
C ASP A 32 7.62 8.56 -7.75
N GLU A 33 8.34 9.37 -6.96
CA GLU A 33 9.68 9.04 -6.49
C GLU A 33 9.68 7.79 -5.58
N LEU A 34 8.64 7.62 -4.74
CA LEU A 34 8.45 6.39 -3.96
C LEU A 34 8.15 5.15 -4.83
N VAL A 35 7.54 5.32 -5.99
CA VAL A 35 7.39 4.25 -6.98
C VAL A 35 8.73 3.95 -7.65
N GLU A 36 9.53 4.96 -7.98
CA GLU A 36 10.88 4.79 -8.54
C GLU A 36 11.83 4.09 -7.57
N TYR A 37 11.72 4.38 -6.27
CA TYR A 37 12.43 3.64 -5.22
C TYR A 37 11.89 2.23 -4.99
N GLY A 38 10.77 1.86 -5.60
CA GLY A 38 10.12 0.55 -5.44
C GLY A 38 9.38 0.36 -4.12
N ALA A 39 9.27 1.41 -3.29
CA ALA A 39 8.55 1.38 -2.02
C ALA A 39 7.03 1.36 -2.22
N LEU A 40 6.55 1.89 -3.34
CA LEU A 40 5.16 1.77 -3.77
C LEU A 40 5.07 1.00 -5.09
N GLN A 41 4.15 0.05 -5.13
CA GLN A 41 3.87 -0.72 -6.33
C GLN A 41 2.47 -0.38 -6.84
N PRO A 42 2.37 0.22 -8.04
CA PRO A 42 1.07 0.43 -8.65
C PRO A 42 0.43 -0.90 -9.08
N LEU A 43 -0.90 -0.92 -9.10
CA LEU A 43 -1.67 -2.01 -9.66
C LEU A 43 -1.40 -2.08 -11.18
N GLN A 44 -1.39 -3.30 -11.73
CA GLN A 44 -1.25 -3.49 -13.17
C GLN A 44 -2.52 -3.03 -13.91
N THR A 45 -2.56 -1.74 -14.25
CA THR A 45 -3.49 -1.17 -15.23
C THR A 45 -2.84 -1.17 -16.61
N GLY A 46 -3.62 -1.28 -17.69
CA GLY A 46 -3.14 -1.23 -19.09
C GLY A 46 -2.33 0.04 -19.42
N PRO A 47 -1.85 0.24 -20.66
CA PRO A 47 -0.79 1.19 -21.00
C PRO A 47 -1.04 2.65 -20.52
N SER A 48 -0.57 2.89 -19.29
CA SER A 48 0.06 4.04 -18.64
C SER A 48 -0.23 5.46 -19.13
N GLU A 49 -1.23 6.10 -18.52
CA GLU A 49 -1.16 7.53 -18.19
C GLU A 49 -0.77 7.66 -16.71
N ALA A 50 0.18 8.54 -16.38
CA ALA A 50 0.64 8.75 -15.00
C ALA A 50 -0.52 9.14 -14.05
N ASP A 51 -1.51 9.87 -14.58
CA ASP A 51 -2.71 10.29 -13.86
C ASP A 51 -3.70 9.15 -13.59
N LEU A 52 -3.58 8.03 -14.31
CA LEU A 52 -4.41 6.83 -14.14
C LEU A 52 -3.72 5.75 -13.30
N ARG A 53 -2.54 6.04 -12.73
CA ARG A 53 -1.85 5.07 -11.87
C ARG A 53 -2.67 4.81 -10.60
N MET A 54 -2.99 3.54 -10.37
CA MET A 54 -3.79 3.08 -9.24
C MET A 54 -2.93 2.29 -8.26
N PHE A 55 -3.28 2.35 -6.98
CA PHE A 55 -2.63 1.63 -5.89
C PHE A 55 -3.68 0.88 -5.05
N SER A 56 -3.29 -0.21 -4.40
CA SER A 56 -4.16 -0.85 -3.41
C SER A 56 -4.44 0.10 -2.24
N ALA A 57 -5.68 0.19 -1.79
CA ALA A 57 -6.06 0.98 -0.62
C ALA A 57 -5.33 0.52 0.66
N ASP A 58 -4.85 -0.72 0.72
CA ASP A 58 -4.07 -1.24 1.85
C ASP A 58 -2.77 -0.47 2.08
N CYS A 59 -2.19 0.12 1.01
CA CYS A 59 -0.97 0.91 1.15
C CYS A 59 -1.21 2.25 1.89
N VAL A 60 -2.44 2.74 1.93
CA VAL A 60 -2.78 4.05 2.53
C VAL A 60 -2.45 4.08 4.01
N THR A 61 -2.74 3.02 4.76
CA THR A 61 -2.46 2.96 6.20
C THR A 61 -0.97 2.99 6.49
N ARG A 62 -0.18 2.25 5.71
CA ARG A 62 1.29 2.24 5.81
C ARG A 62 1.87 3.60 5.43
N MET A 63 1.37 4.19 4.34
CA MET A 63 1.77 5.52 3.87
C MET A 63 1.48 6.62 4.88
N ARG A 64 0.32 6.61 5.54
CA ARG A 64 0.00 7.55 6.61
C ARG A 64 0.97 7.41 7.79
N THR A 65 1.30 6.18 8.17
CA THR A 65 2.28 5.92 9.24
C THR A 65 3.66 6.45 8.87
N ALA A 66 4.15 6.14 7.67
CA ALA A 66 5.46 6.61 7.20
C ALA A 66 5.50 8.15 7.04
N SER A 67 4.42 8.77 6.56
CA SER A 67 4.30 10.23 6.43
C SER A 67 4.29 10.93 7.79
N LYS A 68 3.65 10.32 8.80
CA LYS A 68 3.71 10.82 10.18
C LYS A 68 5.13 10.72 10.73
N LEU A 69 5.82 9.60 10.54
CA LEU A 69 7.21 9.43 10.96
C LEU A 69 8.15 10.41 10.25
N ARG A 70 7.91 10.70 8.96
CA ARG A 70 8.64 11.72 8.21
C ARG A 70 8.60 13.07 8.93
N LEU A 71 7.42 13.49 9.37
CA LEU A 71 7.22 14.75 10.08
C LEU A 71 7.77 14.71 11.51
N ASP A 72 7.52 13.63 12.24
CA ASP A 72 7.92 13.50 13.65
C ASP A 72 9.46 13.46 13.81
N PHE A 73 10.18 12.97 12.79
CA PHE A 73 11.64 12.77 12.82
C PHE A 73 12.41 13.56 11.76
N ASP A 74 11.76 14.47 11.03
CA ASP A 74 12.34 15.28 9.94
C ASP A 74 13.12 14.43 8.91
N LEU A 75 12.49 13.34 8.45
CA LEU A 75 13.12 12.39 7.53
C LEU A 75 13.00 12.84 6.07
N ASP A 76 14.01 12.48 5.27
CA ASP A 76 13.92 12.58 3.83
C ASP A 76 13.03 11.49 3.21
N LEU A 77 12.74 11.62 1.91
CA LEU A 77 11.85 10.71 1.21
C LEU A 77 12.47 9.31 1.01
N PHE A 78 13.80 9.22 0.95
CA PHE A 78 14.50 7.94 0.86
C PHE A 78 14.34 7.12 2.14
N ALA A 79 14.46 7.76 3.31
CA ALA A 79 14.17 7.14 4.59
C ALA A 79 12.70 6.70 4.69
N VAL A 80 11.76 7.47 4.13
CA VAL A 80 10.34 7.07 4.02
C VAL A 80 10.19 5.81 3.17
N ALA A 81 10.89 5.70 2.05
CA ALA A 81 10.88 4.50 1.22
C ALA A 81 11.31 3.24 1.99
N LEU A 82 12.40 3.36 2.77
CA LEU A 82 12.87 2.28 3.65
C LEU A 82 11.88 1.93 4.76
N LEU A 83 11.26 2.95 5.38
CA LEU A 83 10.23 2.75 6.40
C LEU A 83 9.02 2.00 5.84
N LEU A 84 8.57 2.33 4.64
CA LEU A 84 7.45 1.65 3.99
C LEU A 84 7.73 0.16 3.78
N ASP A 85 8.91 -0.18 3.28
CA ASP A 85 9.34 -1.58 3.12
C ASP A 85 9.37 -2.31 4.47
N HIS A 86 9.94 -1.69 5.50
CA HIS A 86 9.99 -2.29 6.84
C HIS A 86 8.61 -2.45 7.48
N ILE A 87 7.71 -1.48 7.34
CA ILE A 87 6.32 -1.58 7.82
C ILE A 87 5.62 -2.76 7.12
N GLN A 88 5.71 -2.85 5.79
CA GLN A 88 5.15 -3.97 5.04
C GLN A 88 5.73 -5.31 5.51
N ARG A 89 7.05 -5.35 5.76
CA ARG A 89 7.72 -6.56 6.23
C ARG A 89 7.23 -6.97 7.62
N ILE A 90 7.10 -6.02 8.55
CA ILE A 90 6.58 -6.26 9.89
C ILE A 90 5.15 -6.78 9.81
N GLU A 91 4.26 -6.13 9.07
CA GLU A 91 2.88 -6.57 8.90
C GLU A 91 2.80 -8.00 8.35
N THR A 92 3.63 -8.33 7.36
CA THR A 92 3.71 -9.67 6.78
C THR A 92 4.17 -10.70 7.81
N LEU A 93 5.19 -10.38 8.60
CA LEU A 93 5.71 -11.27 9.64
C LEU A 93 4.69 -11.48 10.75
N GLU A 94 4.02 -10.43 11.20
CA GLU A 94 2.97 -10.53 12.20
C GLU A 94 1.78 -11.38 11.71
N GLN A 95 1.40 -11.26 10.43
CA GLN A 95 0.38 -12.11 9.82
C GLN A 95 0.79 -13.59 9.83
N GLN A 96 2.06 -13.89 9.51
CA GLN A 96 2.60 -15.25 9.58
C GLN A 96 2.57 -15.78 11.02
N VAL A 97 2.99 -14.98 12.00
CA VAL A 97 2.94 -15.35 13.42
C VAL A 97 1.51 -15.63 13.87
N ARG A 98 0.55 -14.76 13.54
CA ARG A 98 -0.87 -14.97 13.85
C ARG A 98 -1.42 -16.25 13.23
N SER A 99 -1.07 -16.52 11.97
CA SER A 99 -1.46 -17.75 11.27
C SER A 99 -0.92 -19.00 11.95
N LEU A 100 0.36 -19.00 12.34
CA LEU A 100 0.99 -20.11 13.05
C LEU A 100 0.37 -20.32 14.44
N GLN A 101 0.10 -19.24 15.17
CA GLN A 101 -0.55 -19.30 16.48
C GLN A 101 -1.98 -19.86 16.40
N ALA A 102 -2.73 -19.52 15.35
CA ALA A 102 -4.08 -20.04 15.13
C ALA A 102 -4.10 -21.56 14.85
N GLN A 103 -2.99 -22.13 14.38
CA GLN A 103 -2.84 -23.57 14.12
C GLN A 103 -2.47 -24.37 15.38
N LEU A 104 -2.07 -23.72 16.47
CA LEU A 104 -1.76 -24.41 17.73
C LEU A 104 -3.06 -24.85 18.42
N PRO A 105 -3.19 -26.13 18.82
CA PRO A 105 -4.36 -26.58 19.57
C PRO A 105 -4.44 -25.80 20.89
N LYS A 106 -5.62 -25.25 21.19
CA LYS A 106 -5.87 -24.60 22.48
C LYS A 106 -5.57 -25.61 23.57
N ARG A 107 -4.54 -25.34 24.38
CA ARG A 107 -4.24 -26.13 25.57
C ARG A 107 -5.42 -25.96 26.54
N HIS A 108 -6.25 -26.99 26.63
CA HIS A 108 -7.26 -27.17 27.68
C HIS A 108 -6.57 -27.54 28.99
#